data_AF-A0A2V2BBE5-F1
#
_entry.id   AF-A0A2V2BBE5-F1
#
_cell.length_a   1.000
_cell.length_b   1.000
_cell.length_c   1.000
_cell.angle_alpha   90.00
_cell.angle_beta   90.00
_cell.angle_gamma   90.00
#
_symmetry.space_group_name_H-M   'P 1'
#
loop_
_entity.id
_entity.type
_entity.pdbx_description
1 polymer ?
#
loop_
_entity_poly.entity_id
_entity_poly.type
_entity_poly.pdbx_seq_one_letter_code
_entity_poly.pdbx_strand_id
1 'polypeptide(L)'
;MLVDNKSYYRADSEFIKGEGVVYTEFVGEIATRQISILDGSYYSSSSVTDWDQDVGYLLYDGKKSELDLSESETITEEIFEEQWRKGFIDQDEMSYIHSHAGDASVPLKESIMILHIVNNLGKWGKGFVLALAKKYPVTKEVYLSSAANGYKMGDVQFIEVNKSDKIFVANMIAQDGIKTSYKDNKRYVSYESLEDCLKTVCDFALCNRLEVQMPMLGAGLGGGDWQVILEIIKKTLAYKKIHCHIIKLN
;
A
#
# COMPACT_ATOMS: atom_id res chain seq x y z
N MET A 1 1.52 -14.90 4.54
CA MET A 1 2.44 -14.36 5.55
C MET A 1 3.46 -13.53 4.81
N LEU A 2 3.29 -12.21 4.75
CA LEU A 2 4.14 -11.29 3.99
C LEU A 2 4.50 -10.11 4.89
N VAL A 3 5.35 -10.31 5.92
CA VAL A 3 5.99 -9.18 6.62
C VAL A 3 7.34 -9.54 7.28
N ASP A 4 7.66 -10.81 7.56
CA ASP A 4 8.82 -11.15 8.43
C ASP A 4 10.22 -11.17 7.76
N ASN A 5 10.42 -10.54 6.60
CA ASN A 5 11.71 -10.58 5.91
C ASN A 5 12.17 -9.22 5.36
N LYS A 6 12.01 -8.17 6.17
CA LYS A 6 12.59 -6.86 5.86
C LYS A 6 14.06 -6.81 6.23
N SER A 7 14.86 -6.21 5.37
CA SER A 7 16.27 -5.94 5.64
C SER A 7 16.67 -4.62 5.02
N TYR A 8 17.59 -3.91 5.68
CA TYR A 8 17.96 -2.55 5.33
C TYR A 8 19.48 -2.46 5.20
N TYR A 9 19.94 -1.77 4.16
CA TYR A 9 21.35 -1.63 3.87
C TYR A 9 21.71 -0.17 3.61
N ARG A 10 22.91 0.22 4.03
CA ARG A 10 23.61 1.44 3.61
C ARG A 10 24.82 1.04 2.80
N ALA A 11 25.04 1.66 1.65
CA ALA A 11 26.26 1.47 0.86
C ALA A 11 26.73 2.80 0.29
N ASP A 12 28.04 2.97 0.14
CA ASP A 12 28.57 4.04 -0.69
C ASP A 12 28.35 3.65 -2.17
N SER A 13 28.05 4.62 -3.02
CA SER A 13 27.62 4.38 -4.40
C SER A 13 28.13 5.47 -5.34
N GLU A 14 28.44 5.11 -6.58
CA GLU A 14 28.78 6.05 -7.64
C GLU A 14 27.51 6.40 -8.44
N PHE A 15 27.12 7.67 -8.41
CA PHE A 15 26.02 8.24 -9.16
C PHE A 15 26.50 8.98 -10.41
N ILE A 16 25.58 9.41 -11.28
CA ILE A 16 25.91 10.12 -12.53
C ILE A 16 26.81 11.35 -12.28
N LYS A 17 26.56 12.09 -11.19
CA LYS A 17 27.32 13.30 -10.85
C LYS A 17 28.39 13.14 -9.77
N GLY A 18 28.66 11.92 -9.30
CA GLY A 18 29.72 11.67 -8.34
C GLY A 18 29.38 10.63 -7.29
N GLU A 19 30.24 10.50 -6.28
CA GLU A 19 30.06 9.56 -5.19
C GLU A 19 29.02 10.05 -4.17
N GLY A 20 28.25 9.13 -3.62
CA GLY A 20 27.28 9.40 -2.58
C GLY A 20 26.94 8.13 -1.80
N VAL A 21 25.77 8.14 -1.17
CA VAL A 21 25.32 7.04 -0.31
C VAL A 21 23.94 6.58 -0.73
N VAL A 22 23.71 5.27 -0.75
CA VAL A 22 22.40 4.67 -0.98
C VAL A 22 21.94 3.92 0.26
N TYR A 23 20.66 4.09 0.59
CA TYR A 23 19.95 3.33 1.60
C TYR A 23 18.85 2.53 0.92
N THR A 24 18.79 1.22 1.14
CA THR A 24 17.82 0.35 0.45
C THR A 24 17.08 -0.55 1.43
N GLU A 25 15.74 -0.52 1.36
CA GLU A 25 14.85 -1.47 2.02
C GLU A 25 14.55 -2.62 1.05
N PHE A 26 14.82 -3.84 1.50
CA PHE A 26 14.42 -5.06 0.81
C PHE A 26 13.32 -5.77 1.59
N VAL A 27 12.33 -6.31 0.86
CA VAL A 27 11.43 -7.34 1.35
C VAL A 27 11.79 -8.64 0.63
N GLY A 28 12.46 -9.54 1.35
CA GLY A 28 13.11 -10.69 0.73
C GLY A 28 14.12 -10.27 -0.34
N GLU A 29 13.86 -10.64 -1.59
CA GLU A 29 14.73 -10.36 -2.72
C GLU A 29 14.45 -9.03 -3.43
N ILE A 30 13.35 -8.35 -3.09
CA ILE A 30 12.86 -7.19 -3.84
C ILE A 30 13.21 -5.90 -3.10
N ALA A 31 13.95 -4.99 -3.75
CA ALA A 31 14.12 -3.63 -3.25
C ALA A 31 12.78 -2.89 -3.35
N THR A 32 12.28 -2.37 -2.24
CA THR A 32 10.93 -1.79 -2.13
C THR A 32 10.94 -0.28 -1.94
N ARG A 33 11.97 0.24 -1.28
CA ARG A 33 12.22 1.67 -1.10
C ARG A 33 13.71 1.94 -1.14
N GLN A 34 14.10 3.08 -1.67
CA GLN A 34 15.49 3.49 -1.73
C GLN A 34 15.63 5.00 -1.51
N ILE A 35 16.72 5.40 -0.87
CA ILE A 35 17.13 6.80 -0.72
C ILE A 35 18.55 6.92 -1.25
N SER A 36 18.74 7.74 -2.27
CA SER A 36 20.06 8.16 -2.72
C SER A 36 20.38 9.52 -2.12
N ILE A 37 21.60 9.69 -1.60
CA ILE A 37 22.08 10.95 -1.04
C ILE A 37 23.33 11.38 -1.81
N LEU A 38 23.25 12.53 -2.47
CA LEU A 38 24.33 13.13 -3.26
C LEU A 38 24.46 14.61 -2.90
N ASP A 39 25.66 15.04 -2.51
CA ASP A 39 25.95 16.42 -2.09
C ASP A 39 24.96 17.01 -1.06
N GLY A 40 24.50 16.17 -0.12
CA GLY A 40 23.52 16.54 0.92
C GLY A 40 22.07 16.62 0.44
N SER A 41 21.81 16.38 -0.85
CA SER A 41 20.46 16.28 -1.41
C SER A 41 19.93 14.86 -1.31
N TYR A 42 18.63 14.71 -1.02
CA TYR A 42 17.97 13.43 -0.80
C TYR A 42 17.01 13.10 -1.93
N TYR A 43 17.15 11.90 -2.50
CA TYR A 43 16.31 11.38 -3.58
C TYR A 43 15.70 10.07 -3.12
N SER A 44 14.49 10.13 -2.57
CA SER A 44 13.77 8.95 -2.08
C SER A 44 12.70 8.49 -3.08
N SER A 45 12.64 7.19 -3.34
CA SER A 45 11.63 6.60 -4.23
C SER A 45 11.23 5.19 -3.80
N SER A 46 10.04 4.80 -4.23
CA SER A 46 9.50 3.43 -4.14
C SER A 46 9.08 2.89 -5.52
N SER A 47 9.49 3.56 -6.59
CA SER A 47 9.13 3.29 -7.98
C SER A 47 10.38 3.05 -8.83
N VAL A 48 10.37 1.94 -9.58
CA VAL A 48 11.48 1.56 -10.48
C VAL A 48 11.57 2.43 -11.74
N THR A 49 10.54 3.24 -12.00
CA THR A 49 10.52 4.15 -13.15
C THR A 49 10.99 5.55 -12.81
N ASP A 50 11.17 5.85 -11.51
CA ASP A 50 11.62 7.16 -11.09
C ASP A 50 13.09 7.33 -11.43
N TRP A 51 13.40 8.50 -12.00
CA TRP A 51 14.73 8.81 -12.50
C TRP A 51 15.06 10.28 -12.21
N ASP A 52 16.30 10.53 -11.83
CA ASP A 52 16.86 11.86 -11.67
C ASP A 52 18.14 11.99 -12.51
N GLN A 53 18.41 13.20 -13.01
CA GLN A 53 19.56 13.49 -13.88
C GLN A 53 20.92 13.38 -13.19
N ASP A 54 20.97 13.53 -11.87
CA ASP A 54 22.21 13.56 -11.09
C ASP A 54 22.49 12.19 -10.45
N VAL A 55 21.43 11.40 -10.22
CA VAL A 55 21.50 10.08 -9.58
C VAL A 55 21.35 8.93 -10.57
N GLY A 56 20.44 9.04 -11.53
CA GLY A 56 19.97 7.93 -12.36
C GLY A 56 18.64 7.36 -11.86
N TYR A 57 18.43 6.05 -12.02
CA TYR A 57 17.24 5.39 -11.49
C TYR A 57 17.25 5.39 -9.95
N LEU A 58 16.12 5.77 -9.36
CA LEU A 58 16.02 6.01 -7.92
C LEU A 58 15.68 4.76 -7.10
N LEU A 59 15.41 3.62 -7.76
CA LEU A 59 15.16 2.35 -7.11
C LEU A 59 15.78 1.21 -7.91
N TYR A 60 16.54 0.36 -7.23
CA TYR A 60 17.06 -0.87 -7.81
C TYR A 60 15.93 -1.84 -8.22
N ASP A 61 16.00 -2.37 -9.44
CA ASP A 61 14.96 -3.22 -10.04
C ASP A 61 15.31 -4.72 -10.09
N GLY A 62 16.58 -5.08 -9.87
CA GLY A 62 17.06 -6.46 -9.80
C GLY A 62 16.77 -7.15 -8.46
N LYS A 63 17.33 -8.36 -8.30
CA LYS A 63 17.22 -9.10 -7.04
C LYS A 63 18.33 -8.76 -6.08
N LYS A 64 18.02 -8.82 -4.78
CA LYS A 64 19.01 -8.67 -3.71
C LYS A 64 20.20 -9.63 -3.86
N SER A 65 19.96 -10.90 -4.19
CA SER A 65 21.00 -11.91 -4.42
C SER A 65 21.90 -11.63 -5.64
N GLU A 66 21.53 -10.69 -6.50
CA GLU A 66 22.33 -10.26 -7.65
C GLU A 66 23.23 -9.06 -7.31
N LEU A 67 23.03 -8.43 -6.14
CA LEU A 67 23.86 -7.34 -5.65
C LEU A 67 25.07 -7.86 -4.86
N ASP A 68 26.23 -7.30 -5.14
CA ASP A 68 27.37 -7.42 -4.24
C ASP A 68 27.17 -6.48 -3.04
N LEU A 69 26.77 -7.07 -1.91
CA LEU A 69 26.57 -6.36 -0.64
C LEU A 69 27.76 -6.53 0.32
N SER A 70 28.92 -7.02 -0.15
CA SER A 70 30.07 -7.30 0.71
C SER A 70 30.60 -6.04 1.42
N GLU A 71 30.58 -4.90 0.75
CA GLU A 71 30.97 -3.59 1.29
C GLU A 71 29.78 -2.80 1.87
N SER A 72 28.58 -3.39 1.91
CA SER A 72 27.39 -2.74 2.46
C SER A 72 27.27 -2.95 3.98
N GLU A 73 26.82 -1.90 4.68
CA GLU A 73 26.45 -1.97 6.08
C GLU A 73 24.99 -2.40 6.24
N THR A 74 24.73 -3.40 7.09
CA THR A 74 23.35 -3.72 7.50
C THR A 74 22.91 -2.73 8.58
N ILE A 75 21.78 -2.07 8.38
CA ILE A 75 21.24 -1.06 9.29
C ILE A 75 19.87 -1.47 9.85
N THR A 76 19.38 -0.75 10.85
CA THR A 76 18.04 -0.97 11.41
C THR A 76 16.96 -0.23 10.58
N GLU A 77 15.71 -0.66 10.73
CA GLU A 77 14.55 0.07 10.18
C GLU A 77 14.50 1.51 10.68
N GLU A 78 14.83 1.75 11.95
CA GLU A 78 14.86 3.09 12.54
C GLU A 78 15.83 4.03 11.82
N ILE A 79 17.04 3.54 11.50
CA ILE A 79 18.04 4.32 10.74
C ILE A 79 17.54 4.60 9.33
N PHE A 80 16.95 3.60 8.67
CA PHE A 80 16.39 3.77 7.33
C PHE A 80 15.26 4.82 7.32
N GLU A 81 14.30 4.70 8.24
CA GLU A 81 13.18 5.63 8.38
C GLU A 81 13.63 7.05 8.74
N GLU A 82 14.74 7.20 9.46
CA GLU A 82 15.33 8.52 9.70
C GLU A 82 15.76 9.19 8.39
N GLN A 83 16.43 8.45 7.49
CA GLN A 83 16.85 9.00 6.20
C GLN A 83 15.67 9.15 5.23
N TRP A 84 14.71 8.21 5.23
CA TRP A 84 13.49 8.30 4.44
C TRP A 84 12.75 9.61 4.70
N ARG A 85 12.55 9.94 5.98
CA ARG A 85 11.88 11.19 6.40
C ARG A 85 12.61 12.44 5.95
N LYS A 86 13.95 12.44 5.90
CA LYS A 86 14.72 13.59 5.38
C LYS A 86 14.54 13.77 3.88
N GLY A 87 14.33 12.67 3.15
CA GLY A 87 14.00 12.67 1.73
C GLY A 87 12.51 12.75 1.41
N PHE A 88 11.64 12.90 2.41
CA PHE A 88 10.20 13.00 2.26
C PHE A 88 9.75 14.40 2.67
N ILE A 89 9.24 15.19 1.72
CA ILE A 89 8.81 16.57 1.98
C ILE A 89 7.29 16.57 2.16
N ASP A 90 6.71 17.32 3.11
CA ASP A 90 5.26 17.32 3.38
C ASP A 90 4.38 17.61 2.14
N GLN A 91 4.91 18.34 1.15
CA GLN A 91 4.23 18.58 -0.14
C GLN A 91 4.08 17.31 -0.99
N ASP A 92 4.90 16.29 -0.75
CA ASP A 92 4.85 15.00 -1.45
C ASP A 92 3.55 14.25 -1.13
N GLU A 93 3.04 14.32 0.11
CA GLU A 93 1.89 13.51 0.55
C GLU A 93 0.68 13.65 -0.38
N MET A 94 0.37 14.88 -0.78
CA MET A 94 -0.79 15.16 -1.64
C MET A 94 -0.53 14.80 -3.10
N SER A 95 0.73 14.71 -3.54
CA SER A 95 1.08 14.31 -4.91
C SER A 95 0.80 12.82 -5.18
N TYR A 96 0.73 12.01 -4.13
CA TYR A 96 0.37 10.58 -4.21
C TYR A 96 -1.13 10.31 -4.04
N ILE A 97 -1.95 11.30 -3.72
CA ILE A 97 -3.40 11.12 -3.53
C ILE A 97 -4.18 11.77 -4.67
N HIS A 98 -4.87 10.93 -5.46
CA HIS A 98 -5.62 11.33 -6.64
C HIS A 98 -7.11 11.07 -6.45
N SER A 99 -7.97 11.98 -6.91
CA SER A 99 -9.43 11.80 -6.88
C SER A 99 -9.99 11.65 -8.29
N HIS A 100 -10.83 10.64 -8.49
CA HIS A 100 -11.48 10.35 -9.77
C HIS A 100 -12.98 10.10 -9.60
N ALA A 101 -13.72 10.29 -10.67
CA ALA A 101 -15.12 9.91 -10.78
C ALA A 101 -15.24 8.53 -11.45
N GLY A 102 -16.07 7.63 -10.92
CA GLY A 102 -16.32 6.32 -11.55
C GLY A 102 -16.72 5.20 -10.59
N ASP A 103 -16.63 3.96 -11.08
CA ASP A 103 -16.85 2.74 -10.30
C ASP A 103 -15.51 2.17 -9.85
N ALA A 104 -15.25 2.18 -8.54
CA ALA A 104 -14.00 1.69 -7.96
C ALA A 104 -13.73 0.18 -8.19
N SER A 105 -14.73 -0.58 -8.65
CA SER A 105 -14.56 -1.99 -9.01
C SER A 105 -13.96 -2.18 -10.40
N VAL A 106 -13.90 -1.11 -11.20
CA VAL A 106 -13.25 -1.08 -12.51
C VAL A 106 -11.80 -0.61 -12.31
N PRO A 107 -10.79 -1.42 -12.63
CA PRO A 107 -9.40 -0.99 -12.60
C PRO A 107 -9.18 0.24 -13.48
N LEU A 108 -8.52 1.27 -12.94
CA LEU A 108 -8.13 2.46 -13.70
C LEU A 108 -7.04 2.17 -14.74
N LYS A 109 -6.16 1.21 -14.43
CA LYS A 109 -5.02 0.81 -15.22
C LYS A 109 -4.54 -0.58 -14.83
N GLU A 110 -3.53 -1.08 -15.54
CA GLU A 110 -2.78 -2.28 -15.19
C GLU A 110 -1.93 -2.08 -13.92
N SER A 111 -1.47 -3.18 -13.32
CA SER A 111 -0.63 -3.19 -12.12
C SER A 111 -1.23 -2.36 -10.97
N ILE A 112 -2.49 -2.67 -10.64
CA ILE A 112 -3.24 -1.96 -9.60
C ILE A 112 -3.94 -2.91 -8.64
N MET A 113 -4.04 -2.49 -7.39
CA MET A 113 -4.80 -3.18 -6.36
C MET A 113 -6.05 -2.39 -5.96
N ILE A 114 -7.20 -3.06 -5.97
CA ILE A 114 -8.46 -2.51 -5.48
C ILE A 114 -8.59 -2.81 -3.99
N LEU A 115 -8.59 -1.75 -3.17
CA LEU A 115 -8.74 -1.87 -1.72
C LEU A 115 -10.21 -1.70 -1.32
N HIS A 116 -10.68 -2.51 -0.38
CA HIS A 116 -11.94 -2.26 0.31
C HIS A 116 -11.95 -2.87 1.71
N ILE A 117 -12.85 -2.37 2.56
CA ILE A 117 -13.04 -2.86 3.91
C ILE A 117 -14.16 -3.91 3.92
N VAL A 118 -13.89 -5.06 4.54
CA VAL A 118 -14.89 -6.08 4.89
C VAL A 118 -15.03 -6.18 6.40
N ASN A 119 -16.13 -6.80 6.84
CA ASN A 119 -16.39 -7.00 8.26
C ASN A 119 -15.81 -8.31 8.80
N ASN A 120 -15.72 -8.43 10.11
CA ASN A 120 -15.33 -9.66 10.79
C ASN A 120 -16.48 -10.68 10.99
N LEU A 121 -17.66 -10.49 10.37
CA LEU A 121 -18.83 -11.37 10.53
C LEU A 121 -19.15 -12.22 9.30
N GLY A 122 -18.34 -12.17 8.24
CA GLY A 122 -18.60 -12.90 7.01
C GLY A 122 -19.82 -12.37 6.23
N LYS A 123 -20.20 -11.10 6.43
CA LYS A 123 -21.39 -10.54 5.77
C LYS A 123 -21.02 -9.81 4.49
N TRP A 124 -21.63 -10.20 3.37
CA TRP A 124 -21.38 -9.63 2.05
C TRP A 124 -22.70 -9.35 1.32
N GLY A 125 -23.24 -8.14 1.47
CA GLY A 125 -24.60 -7.88 0.95
C GLY A 125 -25.02 -6.42 0.72
N LYS A 126 -24.16 -5.43 1.00
CA LYS A 126 -24.54 -4.02 0.82
C LYS A 126 -23.31 -3.14 0.53
N GLY A 127 -23.48 -2.17 -0.38
CA GLY A 127 -22.44 -1.22 -0.75
C GLY A 127 -21.47 -1.78 -1.81
N PHE A 128 -20.23 -1.31 -1.77
CA PHE A 128 -19.20 -1.57 -2.78
C PHE A 128 -19.00 -3.06 -3.10
N VAL A 129 -19.07 -3.91 -2.08
CA VAL A 129 -18.93 -5.36 -2.17
C VAL A 129 -19.84 -6.01 -3.23
N LEU A 130 -21.01 -5.42 -3.53
CA LEU A 130 -21.92 -5.93 -4.55
C LEU A 130 -21.40 -5.70 -5.98
N ALA A 131 -20.90 -4.48 -6.27
CA ALA A 131 -20.30 -4.17 -7.56
C ALA A 131 -19.03 -5.01 -7.77
N LEU A 132 -18.19 -5.11 -6.73
CA LEU A 132 -16.98 -5.91 -6.75
C LEU A 132 -17.26 -7.39 -7.02
N ALA A 133 -18.19 -8.02 -6.30
CA ALA A 133 -18.50 -9.44 -6.50
C ALA A 133 -19.25 -9.73 -7.81
N LYS A 134 -19.95 -8.74 -8.38
CA LYS A 134 -20.53 -8.88 -9.73
C LYS A 134 -19.42 -9.00 -10.78
N LYS A 135 -18.32 -8.27 -10.61
CA LYS A 135 -17.20 -8.28 -11.55
C LYS A 135 -16.18 -9.39 -11.27
N TYR A 136 -15.87 -9.63 -10.00
CA TYR A 136 -14.89 -10.60 -9.54
C TYR A 136 -15.49 -11.50 -8.44
N PRO A 137 -16.30 -12.52 -8.81
CA PRO A 137 -16.97 -13.39 -7.82
C PRO A 137 -16.03 -14.05 -6.81
N VAL A 138 -14.81 -14.40 -7.25
CA VAL A 138 -13.76 -15.03 -6.42
C VAL A 138 -13.42 -14.23 -5.16
N THR A 139 -13.56 -12.90 -5.17
CA THR A 139 -13.24 -12.07 -3.99
C THR A 139 -14.17 -12.37 -2.82
N LYS A 140 -15.45 -12.63 -3.11
CA LYS A 140 -16.47 -13.02 -2.13
C LYS A 140 -16.25 -14.46 -1.69
N GLU A 141 -15.93 -15.36 -2.62
CA GLU A 141 -15.68 -16.78 -2.32
C GLU A 141 -14.51 -16.94 -1.34
N VAL A 142 -13.37 -16.29 -1.63
CA VAL A 142 -12.19 -16.29 -0.75
C VAL A 142 -12.55 -15.74 0.63
N TYR A 143 -13.23 -14.58 0.68
CA TYR A 143 -13.67 -14.00 1.94
C TYR A 143 -14.52 -14.98 2.75
N LEU A 144 -15.61 -15.49 2.19
CA LEU A 144 -16.54 -16.37 2.90
C LEU A 144 -15.93 -17.72 3.30
N SER A 145 -14.98 -18.25 2.51
CA SER A 145 -14.33 -19.52 2.81
C SER A 145 -13.53 -19.48 4.12
N SER A 146 -13.04 -18.31 4.52
CA SER A 146 -12.31 -18.13 5.79
C SER A 146 -13.22 -17.98 7.01
N ALA A 147 -14.55 -17.87 6.84
CA ALA A 147 -15.46 -17.62 7.97
C ALA A 147 -15.39 -18.72 9.05
N ALA A 148 -15.13 -19.97 8.68
CA ALA A 148 -14.98 -21.09 9.62
C ALA A 148 -13.77 -20.95 10.55
N ASN A 149 -12.72 -20.23 10.11
CA ASN A 149 -11.52 -19.99 10.89
C ASN A 149 -11.64 -18.72 11.77
N GLY A 150 -12.73 -17.97 11.61
CA GLY A 150 -12.87 -16.62 12.14
C GLY A 150 -12.08 -15.60 11.33
N TYR A 151 -12.43 -14.32 11.50
CA TYR A 151 -11.66 -13.21 10.94
C TYR A 151 -10.95 -12.48 12.06
N LYS A 152 -9.64 -12.28 11.88
CA LYS A 152 -8.85 -11.42 12.75
C LYS A 152 -8.87 -10.00 12.19
N MET A 153 -9.21 -9.03 13.03
CA MET A 153 -9.16 -7.62 12.67
C MET A 153 -7.70 -7.23 12.33
N GLY A 154 -7.52 -6.43 11.29
CA GLY A 154 -6.19 -6.03 10.79
C GLY A 154 -5.62 -6.95 9.71
N ASP A 155 -6.20 -8.14 9.51
CA ASP A 155 -5.75 -9.05 8.46
C ASP A 155 -6.21 -8.59 7.07
N VAL A 156 -5.45 -8.99 6.05
CA VAL A 156 -5.75 -8.73 4.64
C VAL A 156 -5.71 -10.02 3.84
N GLN A 157 -6.71 -10.23 2.99
CA GLN A 157 -6.66 -11.27 1.97
C GLN A 157 -6.35 -10.60 0.63
N PHE A 158 -5.28 -11.04 -0.03
CA PHE A 158 -4.91 -10.60 -1.36
C PHE A 158 -5.38 -11.62 -2.40
N ILE A 159 -6.10 -11.16 -3.42
CA ILE A 159 -6.66 -11.99 -4.47
C ILE A 159 -6.21 -11.43 -5.82
N GLU A 160 -5.46 -12.22 -6.60
CA GLU A 160 -5.18 -11.91 -8.00
C GLU A 160 -6.44 -12.19 -8.83
N VAL A 161 -7.06 -11.15 -9.38
CA VAL A 161 -8.31 -11.27 -10.15
C VAL A 161 -8.09 -11.17 -11.66
N ASN A 162 -6.92 -10.68 -12.08
CA ASN A 162 -6.47 -10.73 -13.47
C ASN A 162 -4.93 -10.77 -13.50
N LYS A 163 -4.38 -11.85 -14.03
CA LYS A 163 -2.92 -12.07 -14.10
C LYS A 163 -2.23 -11.30 -15.22
N SER A 164 -2.86 -11.13 -16.39
CA SER A 164 -2.23 -10.42 -17.52
C SER A 164 -2.03 -8.95 -17.19
N ASP A 165 -3.07 -8.35 -16.61
CA ASP A 165 -3.11 -6.92 -16.30
C ASP A 165 -2.62 -6.64 -14.88
N LYS A 166 -2.23 -7.69 -14.14
CA LYS A 166 -1.71 -7.64 -12.77
C LYS A 166 -2.66 -6.89 -11.81
N ILE A 167 -3.93 -7.31 -11.81
CA ILE A 167 -4.99 -6.72 -10.99
C ILE A 167 -5.21 -7.54 -9.74
N PHE A 168 -5.15 -6.87 -8.59
CA PHE A 168 -5.38 -7.47 -7.29
C PHE A 168 -6.58 -6.85 -6.59
N VAL A 169 -7.16 -7.59 -5.65
CA VAL A 169 -8.15 -7.09 -4.70
C VAL A 169 -7.66 -7.40 -3.29
N ALA A 170 -7.77 -6.43 -2.38
CA ALA A 170 -7.48 -6.60 -0.96
C ALA A 170 -8.76 -6.56 -0.13
N ASN A 171 -9.19 -7.70 0.40
CA ASN A 171 -10.23 -7.75 1.43
C ASN A 171 -9.59 -7.39 2.77
N MET A 172 -9.75 -6.14 3.23
CA MET A 172 -9.18 -5.66 4.50
C MET A 172 -10.17 -5.87 5.64
N ILE A 173 -9.85 -6.70 6.63
CA ILE A 173 -10.71 -6.97 7.79
C ILE A 173 -10.59 -5.80 8.80
N ALA A 174 -11.28 -4.69 8.51
CA ALA A 174 -11.19 -3.47 9.31
C ALA A 174 -12.56 -2.95 9.81
N GLN A 175 -13.61 -3.77 9.72
CA GLN A 175 -14.93 -3.43 10.26
C GLN A 175 -15.39 -4.47 11.29
N ASP A 176 -15.59 -4.04 12.53
CA ASP A 176 -16.07 -4.89 13.62
C ASP A 176 -17.59 -4.84 13.69
N GLY A 177 -18.26 -5.84 13.12
CA GLY A 177 -19.71 -5.90 13.01
C GLY A 177 -20.29 -5.26 11.75
N ILE A 178 -21.61 -5.04 11.74
CA ILE A 178 -22.32 -4.36 10.64
C ILE A 178 -23.39 -3.41 11.19
N LYS A 179 -23.64 -2.31 10.47
CA LYS A 179 -24.76 -1.41 10.74
C LYS A 179 -26.09 -2.14 10.54
N THR A 180 -26.93 -2.13 11.57
CA THR A 180 -28.17 -2.93 11.61
C THR A 180 -29.42 -2.18 11.14
N SER A 181 -29.41 -0.84 11.23
CA SER A 181 -30.52 0.01 10.78
C SER A 181 -30.03 1.41 10.38
N TYR A 182 -30.86 2.23 9.73
CA TYR A 182 -30.47 3.60 9.37
C TYR A 182 -30.19 4.50 10.59
N LYS A 183 -30.92 4.30 11.70
CA LYS A 183 -30.81 5.07 12.96
C LYS A 183 -29.56 4.72 13.78
N ASP A 184 -28.86 3.66 13.40
CA ASP A 184 -27.66 3.19 14.07
C ASP A 184 -26.46 4.08 13.67
N ASN A 185 -26.00 4.90 14.62
CA ASN A 185 -24.93 5.87 14.41
C ASN A 185 -23.59 5.41 14.99
N LYS A 186 -23.46 4.11 15.31
CA LYS A 186 -22.18 3.56 15.77
C LYS A 186 -21.15 3.55 14.63
N ARG A 187 -19.88 3.74 14.99
CA ARG A 187 -18.74 3.50 14.10
C ARG A 187 -18.37 2.02 14.19
N TYR A 188 -18.40 1.34 13.06
CA TYR A 188 -18.03 -0.06 12.90
C TYR A 188 -16.62 -0.22 12.33
N VAL A 189 -16.13 0.77 11.57
CA VAL A 189 -14.74 0.77 11.10
C VAL A 189 -13.80 0.98 12.28
N SER A 190 -12.84 0.07 12.41
CA SER A 190 -11.70 0.22 13.32
C SER A 190 -10.57 0.92 12.59
N TYR A 191 -10.22 2.12 13.04
CA TYR A 191 -9.11 2.89 12.46
C TYR A 191 -7.76 2.21 12.66
N GLU A 192 -7.54 1.65 13.84
CA GLU A 192 -6.34 0.87 14.16
C GLU A 192 -6.20 -0.32 13.20
N SER A 193 -7.26 -1.11 13.05
CA SER A 193 -7.23 -2.28 12.15
C SER A 193 -7.14 -1.87 10.67
N LEU A 194 -7.67 -0.72 10.29
CA LEU A 194 -7.49 -0.17 8.95
C LEU A 194 -6.02 0.20 8.72
N GLU A 195 -5.37 0.84 9.68
CA GLU A 195 -3.95 1.17 9.60
C GLU A 195 -3.08 -0.09 9.47
N ASP A 196 -3.36 -1.13 10.26
CA ASP A 196 -2.66 -2.42 10.16
C ASP A 196 -2.85 -3.09 8.79
N CYS A 197 -4.09 -3.07 8.28
CA CYS A 197 -4.39 -3.55 6.94
C CYS A 197 -3.56 -2.78 5.89
N LEU A 198 -3.55 -1.45 5.97
CA LEU A 198 -2.86 -0.59 5.01
C LEU A 198 -1.33 -0.77 5.07
N LYS A 199 -0.74 -0.99 6.25
CA LYS A 199 0.69 -1.34 6.37
C LYS A 199 1.02 -2.62 5.60
N THR A 200 0.19 -3.65 5.74
CA THR A 200 0.35 -4.92 5.03
C THR A 200 0.11 -4.77 3.53
N VAL A 201 -0.89 -3.96 3.13
CA VAL A 201 -1.15 -3.60 1.72
C VAL A 201 0.06 -2.89 1.11
N CYS A 202 0.69 -1.97 1.83
CA CYS A 202 1.86 -1.26 1.32
C CYS A 202 2.98 -2.23 0.96
N ASP A 203 3.33 -3.13 1.87
CA ASP A 203 4.42 -4.08 1.64
C ASP A 203 4.11 -4.99 0.44
N PHE A 204 2.86 -5.47 0.32
CA PHE A 204 2.43 -6.24 -0.84
C PHE A 204 2.51 -5.41 -2.13
N ALA A 205 2.01 -4.18 -2.12
CA ALA A 205 1.97 -3.31 -3.29
C ALA A 205 3.38 -3.00 -3.79
N LEU A 206 4.32 -2.66 -2.90
CA LEU A 206 5.71 -2.38 -3.25
C LEU A 206 6.43 -3.60 -3.84
N CYS A 207 6.26 -4.78 -3.22
CA CYS A 207 6.84 -6.02 -3.74
C CYS A 207 6.31 -6.37 -5.13
N ASN A 208 5.06 -6.01 -5.41
CA ASN A 208 4.40 -6.29 -6.67
C ASN A 208 4.37 -5.09 -7.62
N ARG A 209 5.08 -3.98 -7.32
CA ARG A 209 5.09 -2.76 -8.17
C ARG A 209 3.68 -2.29 -8.53
N LEU A 210 2.79 -2.23 -7.54
CA LEU A 210 1.39 -1.87 -7.72
C LEU A 210 1.10 -0.48 -7.19
N GLU A 211 0.23 0.23 -7.90
CA GLU A 211 -0.52 1.34 -7.33
C GLU A 211 -1.82 0.83 -6.69
N VAL A 212 -2.53 1.70 -5.98
CA VAL A 212 -3.79 1.32 -5.33
C VAL A 212 -4.95 2.20 -5.77
N GLN A 213 -6.14 1.59 -5.87
CA GLN A 213 -7.40 2.32 -6.01
C GLN A 213 -8.40 1.87 -4.96
N MET A 214 -9.32 2.75 -4.59
CA MET A 214 -10.31 2.46 -3.56
C MET A 214 -11.54 3.35 -3.71
N PRO A 215 -12.73 2.89 -3.28
CA PRO A 215 -13.83 3.80 -2.98
C PRO A 215 -13.48 4.65 -1.74
N MET A 216 -14.37 5.54 -1.32
CA MET A 216 -14.27 6.17 0.00
C MET A 216 -14.46 5.10 1.11
N LEU A 217 -13.35 4.53 1.56
CA LEU A 217 -13.29 3.47 2.56
C LEU A 217 -14.01 3.89 3.84
N GLY A 218 -14.85 2.99 4.38
CA GLY A 218 -15.37 3.06 5.75
C GLY A 218 -16.31 4.23 6.10
N ALA A 219 -16.37 5.29 5.30
CA ALA A 219 -17.10 6.52 5.60
C ALA A 219 -18.63 6.40 5.46
N GLY A 220 -19.10 5.39 4.71
CA GLY A 220 -20.52 5.11 4.53
C GLY A 220 -21.08 4.20 5.61
N LEU A 221 -21.30 2.93 5.26
CA LEU A 221 -21.91 1.93 6.16
C LEU A 221 -21.08 1.61 7.41
N GLY A 222 -19.77 1.88 7.35
CA GLY A 222 -18.84 1.71 8.46
C GLY A 222 -18.90 2.83 9.50
N GLY A 223 -19.56 3.95 9.21
CA GLY A 223 -19.71 5.09 10.13
C GLY A 223 -18.39 5.81 10.46
N GLY A 224 -17.35 5.64 9.65
CA GLY A 224 -16.08 6.33 9.80
C GLY A 224 -16.12 7.79 9.39
N ASP A 225 -15.27 8.60 9.98
CA ASP A 225 -14.94 9.95 9.53
C ASP A 225 -13.92 9.85 8.40
N TRP A 226 -14.28 10.37 7.23
CA TRP A 226 -13.43 10.34 6.06
C TRP A 226 -12.12 11.11 6.25
N GLN A 227 -12.11 12.21 7.01
CA GLN A 227 -10.89 12.98 7.23
C GLN A 227 -9.88 12.16 8.03
N VAL A 228 -10.33 11.44 9.06
CA VAL A 228 -9.46 10.55 9.83
C VAL A 228 -8.94 9.41 8.95
N ILE A 229 -9.79 8.81 8.12
CA ILE A 229 -9.38 7.74 7.20
C ILE A 229 -8.37 8.24 6.17
N LEU A 230 -8.56 9.44 5.64
CA LEU A 230 -7.63 10.07 4.70
C LEU A 230 -6.26 10.29 5.34
N GLU A 231 -6.20 10.74 6.60
CA GLU A 231 -4.94 10.88 7.33
C GLU A 231 -4.23 9.54 7.55
N ILE A 232 -4.97 8.44 7.78
CA ILE A 232 -4.39 7.09 7.85
C ILE A 232 -3.81 6.68 6.49
N ILE A 233 -4.54 6.94 5.39
CA ILE A 233 -4.08 6.67 4.02
C ILE A 233 -2.77 7.43 3.73
N LYS A 234 -2.69 8.71 4.10
CA LYS A 234 -1.48 9.51 3.92
C LYS A 234 -0.29 8.95 4.68
N LYS A 235 -0.46 8.70 5.99
CA LYS A 235 0.60 8.17 6.87
C LYS A 235 1.08 6.77 6.52
N THR A 236 0.32 6.04 5.71
CA THR A 236 0.68 4.67 5.28
C THR A 236 1.12 4.65 3.82
N LEU A 237 0.18 4.79 2.89
CA LEU A 237 0.41 4.62 1.46
C LEU A 237 1.21 5.79 0.86
N ALA A 238 0.78 7.03 1.10
CA ALA A 238 1.46 8.20 0.51
C ALA A 238 2.85 8.41 1.11
N TYR A 239 3.03 8.17 2.40
CA TYR A 239 4.34 8.19 3.06
C TYR A 239 5.34 7.21 2.42
N LYS A 240 4.85 6.05 1.95
CA LYS A 240 5.65 5.08 1.17
C LYS A 240 5.68 5.38 -0.33
N LYS A 241 5.25 6.58 -0.75
CA LYS A 241 5.23 7.06 -2.14
C LYS A 241 4.41 6.15 -3.09
N ILE A 242 3.38 5.49 -2.57
CA ILE A 242 2.46 4.67 -3.37
C ILE A 242 1.32 5.56 -3.87
N HIS A 243 1.15 5.66 -5.18
CA HIS A 243 0.01 6.38 -5.75
C HIS A 243 -1.32 5.73 -5.37
N CYS A 244 -2.22 6.56 -4.85
CA CYS A 244 -3.53 6.19 -4.36
C CYS A 244 -4.62 6.89 -5.16
N HIS A 245 -5.54 6.11 -5.72
CA HIS A 245 -6.65 6.62 -6.52
C HIS A 245 -7.98 6.43 -5.78
N ILE A 246 -8.52 7.51 -5.23
CA ILE A 246 -9.82 7.54 -4.56
C ILE A 246 -10.90 7.74 -5.63
N ILE A 247 -11.76 6.74 -5.80
CA ILE A 247 -12.83 6.75 -6.81
C ILE A 247 -14.16 7.06 -6.13
N LYS A 248 -14.81 8.14 -6.56
CA LYS A 248 -16.13 8.54 -6.10
C LYS A 248 -17.17 8.16 -7.14
N LEU A 249 -18.22 7.46 -6.71
CA LEU A 249 -19.37 7.17 -7.56
C LEU A 249 -20.05 8.50 -7.94
N ASN A 250 -20.40 8.61 -9.22
CA ASN A 250 -21.23 9.68 -9.76
C ASN A 250 -22.70 9.51 -9.36
#